data_AF-U2YQX5-F1
#
_entry.id   AF-U2YQX5-F1
#
_cell.length_a   1.000
_cell.length_b   1.000
_cell.length_c   1.000
_cell.angle_alpha   90.00
_cell.angle_beta   90.00
_cell.angle_gamma   90.00
#
_symmetry.space_group_name_H-M   'P 1'
#
loop_
_entity.id
_entity.type
_entity.pdbx_description
1 polymer ?
#
loop_
_entity_poly.entity_id
_entity_poly.type
_entity_poly.pdbx_seq_one_letter_code
_entity_poly.pdbx_strand_id
1 'polypeptide(L)'
;MATDHLPPSNADDDRVIASMSAMTRGSPAMFARRRRILREARRMMIEDGADAMGMRELATRSEVSLRTLYNAFGSKEALIVAAVRQYYDKFLHALSQARTTYDFDWVLSTLVATNLRNQQLRDYLSALISMYFSVTADQTIRIELRRAAAGFIGPWLELVQARRQLRRGTDITRSISHIASLQYALNQEWLTGELSDEELVPCVLQAVLTYLAGIVCGAALERIDEILNDINGPMTLTKALIAREGQRMNAILDGSGNWGIAPQETD
;
A
#
# COMPACT_ATOMS: atom_id res chain seq x y z
N MET A 1 -36.37 -39.79 -14.95
CA MET A 1 -36.52 -39.32 -13.55
C MET A 1 -35.26 -39.71 -12.82
N ALA A 2 -34.30 -38.79 -12.76
CA ALA A 2 -32.97 -39.03 -12.19
C ALA A 2 -33.01 -38.76 -10.68
N THR A 3 -32.53 -39.75 -9.92
CA THR A 3 -32.40 -39.75 -8.47
C THR A 3 -31.19 -38.92 -8.06
N ASP A 4 -31.44 -37.98 -7.14
CA ASP A 4 -30.48 -37.08 -6.52
C ASP A 4 -29.65 -37.85 -5.48
N HIS A 5 -28.34 -37.95 -5.71
CA HIS A 5 -27.37 -38.49 -4.74
C HIS A 5 -26.40 -37.37 -4.38
N LEU A 6 -26.73 -36.60 -3.34
CA LEU A 6 -25.72 -35.83 -2.61
C LEU A 6 -24.90 -36.80 -1.73
N PRO A 7 -23.56 -36.68 -1.69
CA PRO A 7 -22.73 -37.45 -0.78
C PRO A 7 -22.94 -36.98 0.67
N PRO A 8 -22.68 -37.84 1.67
CA PRO A 8 -22.84 -37.49 3.08
C PRO A 8 -21.80 -36.41 3.47
N SER A 9 -22.28 -35.29 4.01
CA SER A 9 -21.43 -34.28 4.67
C SER A 9 -20.66 -34.94 5.82
N ASN A 10 -19.34 -34.93 5.75
CA ASN A 10 -18.49 -35.47 6.81
C ASN A 10 -18.55 -34.52 8.01
N ALA A 11 -18.89 -35.02 9.20
CA ALA A 11 -18.91 -34.23 10.44
C ALA A 11 -17.55 -33.56 10.77
N ASP A 12 -16.46 -34.02 10.16
CA ASP A 12 -15.14 -33.38 10.21
C ASP A 12 -15.03 -32.15 9.29
N ASP A 13 -15.73 -32.11 8.15
CA ASP A 13 -15.78 -30.94 7.27
C ASP A 13 -16.58 -29.81 7.92
N ASP A 14 -17.69 -30.13 8.59
CA ASP A 14 -18.46 -29.15 9.38
C ASP A 14 -17.66 -28.60 10.57
N ARG A 15 -16.76 -29.40 11.16
CA ARG A 15 -15.82 -28.96 12.21
C ARG A 15 -14.70 -28.09 11.66
N VAL A 16 -14.18 -28.38 10.47
CA VAL A 16 -13.17 -27.56 9.79
C VAL A 16 -13.79 -26.24 9.33
N ILE A 17 -15.01 -26.25 8.79
CA ILE A 17 -15.77 -25.05 8.42
C ILE A 17 -16.16 -24.23 9.66
N ALA A 18 -16.54 -24.88 10.78
CA ALA A 18 -16.79 -24.21 12.05
C ALA A 18 -15.49 -23.66 12.70
N SER A 19 -14.35 -24.31 12.51
CA SER A 19 -13.01 -23.87 12.94
C SER A 19 -12.53 -22.67 12.12
N MET A 20 -12.74 -22.69 10.80
CA MET A 20 -12.50 -21.55 9.90
C MET A 20 -13.44 -20.38 10.22
N SER A 21 -14.72 -20.66 10.53
CA SER A 21 -15.68 -19.65 10.99
C SER A 21 -15.38 -19.13 12.40
N ALA A 22 -14.71 -19.92 13.25
CA ALA A 22 -14.23 -19.47 14.56
C ALA A 22 -13.07 -18.49 14.44
N MET A 23 -12.22 -18.64 13.41
CA MET A 23 -11.12 -17.71 13.12
C MET A 23 -11.62 -16.32 12.66
N THR A 24 -12.83 -16.27 12.10
CA THR A 24 -13.52 -15.03 11.71
C THR A 24 -14.22 -14.32 12.88
N ARG A 25 -14.28 -14.91 14.08
CA ARG A 25 -14.98 -14.36 15.25
C ARG A 25 -14.05 -13.66 16.25
N GLY A 26 -13.28 -12.68 15.80
CA GLY A 26 -12.82 -11.65 16.74
C GLY A 26 -14.03 -10.92 17.30
N SER A 27 -14.15 -10.75 18.62
CA SER A 27 -15.21 -9.89 19.14
C SER A 27 -15.02 -8.47 18.59
N PRO A 28 -16.09 -7.68 18.39
CA PRO A 28 -15.97 -6.28 17.96
C PRO A 28 -14.97 -5.47 18.81
N ALA A 29 -14.90 -5.77 20.12
CA ALA A 29 -13.94 -5.20 21.06
C ALA A 29 -12.48 -5.59 20.75
N MET A 30 -12.22 -6.84 20.34
CA MET A 30 -10.89 -7.27 19.92
C MET A 30 -10.41 -6.53 18.65
N PHE A 31 -11.29 -6.37 17.66
CA PHE A 31 -10.96 -5.62 16.46
C PHE A 31 -10.77 -4.13 16.73
N ALA A 32 -11.60 -3.53 17.58
CA ALA A 32 -11.45 -2.14 18.00
C ALA A 32 -10.10 -1.91 18.71
N ARG A 33 -9.73 -2.80 19.63
CA ARG A 33 -8.42 -2.78 20.30
C ARG A 33 -7.27 -2.89 19.30
N ARG A 34 -7.33 -3.83 18.36
CA ARG A 34 -6.29 -4.00 17.33
C ARG A 34 -6.15 -2.74 16.46
N ARG A 35 -7.26 -2.12 16.06
CA ARG A 35 -7.24 -0.85 15.31
C ARG A 35 -6.61 0.28 16.11
N ARG A 36 -6.93 0.42 17.40
CA ARG A 36 -6.35 1.44 18.26
C ARG A 36 -4.83 1.28 18.38
N ILE A 37 -4.35 0.06 18.64
CA ILE A 37 -2.90 -0.21 18.73
C ILE A 37 -2.17 0.20 17.45
N LEU A 38 -2.69 -0.22 16.28
CA LEU A 38 -2.05 0.08 15.00
C LEU A 38 -2.10 1.58 14.65
N ARG A 39 -3.14 2.29 15.10
CA ARG A 39 -3.21 3.75 14.98
C ARG A 39 -2.17 4.45 15.85
N GLU A 40 -2.07 4.10 17.13
CA GLU A 40 -1.07 4.71 18.02
C GLU A 40 0.36 4.39 17.57
N ALA A 41 0.60 3.21 17.03
CA ALA A 41 1.89 2.86 16.45
C ALA A 41 2.29 3.76 15.27
N ARG A 42 1.35 4.04 14.35
CA ARG A 42 1.60 4.99 13.25
C ARG A 42 1.87 6.40 13.76
N ARG A 43 1.18 6.84 14.82
CA ARG A 43 1.42 8.15 15.45
C ARG A 43 2.82 8.23 16.07
N MET A 44 3.21 7.25 16.86
CA MET A 44 4.56 7.20 17.45
C MET A 44 5.66 7.15 16.37
N MET A 45 5.42 6.44 15.25
CA MET A 45 6.35 6.46 14.11
C MET A 45 6.54 7.85 13.51
N ILE A 46 5.50 8.69 13.50
CA ILE A 46 5.53 10.06 12.99
C ILE A 46 6.23 10.99 13.99
N GLU A 47 5.88 10.88 15.28
CA GLU A 47 6.37 11.74 16.35
C GLU A 47 7.85 11.50 16.67
N ASP A 48 8.22 10.23 16.88
CA ASP A 48 9.52 9.86 17.46
C ASP A 48 10.42 9.12 16.47
N GLY A 49 9.87 8.71 15.32
CA GLY A 49 10.51 7.76 14.42
C GLY A 49 10.36 6.30 14.86
N ALA A 50 10.41 5.38 13.90
CA ALA A 50 10.16 3.97 14.18
C ALA A 50 11.18 3.32 15.11
N ASP A 51 12.45 3.76 15.09
CA ASP A 51 13.50 3.20 15.94
C ASP A 51 13.31 3.59 17.41
N ALA A 52 12.83 4.81 17.69
CA ALA A 52 12.55 5.28 19.05
C ALA A 52 11.25 4.69 19.64
N MET A 53 10.33 4.19 18.80
CA MET A 53 9.05 3.65 19.26
C MET A 53 9.23 2.53 20.30
N GLY A 54 8.81 2.80 21.55
CA GLY A 54 8.89 1.87 22.67
C GLY A 54 7.60 1.05 22.87
N MET A 55 7.71 -0.26 23.01
CA MET A 55 6.55 -1.15 23.21
C MET A 55 5.79 -0.88 24.52
N ARG A 56 6.47 -0.41 25.58
CA ARG A 56 5.82 -0.05 26.85
C ARG A 56 4.95 1.19 26.70
N GLU A 57 5.49 2.22 26.05
CA GLU A 57 4.76 3.45 25.78
C GLU A 57 3.56 3.20 24.87
N LEU A 58 3.75 2.41 23.80
CA LEU A 58 2.65 2.02 22.92
C LEU A 58 1.53 1.30 23.67
N ALA A 59 1.87 0.41 24.60
CA ALA A 59 0.90 -0.28 25.44
C ALA A 59 0.09 0.71 26.31
N THR A 60 0.76 1.68 26.93
CA THR A 60 0.12 2.77 27.70
C THR A 60 -0.82 3.59 26.80
N ARG A 61 -0.33 4.12 25.67
CA ARG A 61 -1.12 4.93 24.72
C ARG A 61 -2.31 4.16 24.14
N SER A 62 -2.18 2.84 24.04
CA SER A 62 -3.23 1.96 23.50
C SER A 62 -4.16 1.39 24.57
N GLU A 63 -4.00 1.74 25.85
CA GLU A 63 -4.80 1.22 26.97
C GLU A 63 -4.80 -0.32 27.02
N VAL A 64 -3.64 -0.94 26.88
CA VAL A 64 -3.46 -2.40 26.97
C VAL A 64 -2.24 -2.74 27.81
N SER A 65 -2.19 -3.97 28.33
CA SER A 65 -0.96 -4.45 28.96
C SER A 65 0.14 -4.73 27.92
N LEU A 66 1.40 -4.60 28.31
CA LEU A 66 2.55 -5.00 27.47
C LEU A 66 2.43 -6.47 27.03
N ARG A 67 1.96 -7.36 27.91
CA ARG A 67 1.72 -8.77 27.58
C ARG A 67 0.66 -8.93 26.48
N THR A 68 -0.42 -8.16 26.54
CA THR A 68 -1.46 -8.15 25.48
C THR A 68 -0.88 -7.73 24.14
N LEU A 69 0.03 -6.75 24.14
CA LEU A 69 0.67 -6.25 22.93
C LEU A 69 1.56 -7.31 22.28
N TYR A 70 2.45 -7.93 23.05
CA TYR A 70 3.30 -9.03 22.57
C TYR A 70 2.49 -10.26 22.16
N ASN A 71 1.42 -10.61 22.88
CA ASN A 71 0.53 -11.71 22.48
C ASN A 71 -0.16 -11.44 21.13
N ALA A 72 -0.44 -10.17 20.80
CA ALA A 72 -1.18 -9.80 19.60
C ALA A 72 -0.31 -9.64 18.34
N PHE A 73 0.98 -9.31 18.50
CA PHE A 73 1.87 -8.95 17.39
C PHE A 73 3.22 -9.66 17.41
N GLY A 74 3.63 -10.29 18.52
CA GLY A 74 4.89 -11.04 18.63
C GLY A 74 6.11 -10.16 18.87
N SER A 75 6.38 -9.18 17.98
CA SER A 75 7.53 -8.27 18.11
C SER A 75 7.18 -6.83 17.70
N LYS A 76 8.11 -5.90 17.93
CA LYS A 76 7.98 -4.50 17.48
C LYS A 76 7.93 -4.43 15.95
N GLU A 77 8.80 -5.17 15.28
CA GLU A 77 8.93 -5.21 13.82
C GLU A 77 7.65 -5.76 13.19
N ALA A 78 7.13 -6.87 13.71
CA ALA A 78 5.87 -7.45 13.26
C ALA A 78 4.67 -6.52 13.48
N LEU A 79 4.69 -5.71 14.56
CA LEU A 79 3.69 -4.68 14.80
C LEU A 79 3.79 -3.55 13.77
N ILE A 80 4.98 -3.06 13.47
CA ILE A 80 5.19 -2.03 12.45
C ILE A 80 4.74 -2.52 11.08
N VAL A 81 5.14 -3.74 10.69
CA VAL A 81 4.67 -4.39 9.46
C VAL A 81 3.13 -4.42 9.42
N ALA A 82 2.48 -4.81 10.51
CA ALA A 82 1.02 -4.82 10.60
C ALA A 82 0.41 -3.42 10.50
N ALA A 83 1.07 -2.39 11.03
CA ALA A 83 0.59 -1.01 11.01
C ALA A 83 0.64 -0.39 9.61
N VAL A 84 1.74 -0.60 8.89
CA VAL A 84 1.91 -0.21 7.48
C VAL A 84 0.92 -0.97 6.60
N ARG A 85 0.89 -2.30 6.74
CA ARG A 85 0.01 -3.18 5.95
C ARG A 85 -1.46 -2.78 6.08
N GLN A 86 -1.95 -2.64 7.31
CA GLN A 86 -3.35 -2.31 7.55
C GLN A 86 -3.73 -0.99 6.88
N TYR A 87 -2.89 0.03 7.02
CA TYR A 87 -3.16 1.34 6.44
C TYR A 87 -3.21 1.26 4.91
N TYR A 88 -2.19 0.62 4.31
CA TYR A 88 -2.09 0.49 2.88
C TYR A 88 -3.22 -0.35 2.28
N ASP A 89 -3.59 -1.46 2.91
CA ASP A 89 -4.69 -2.31 2.48
C ASP A 89 -6.03 -1.57 2.55
N LYS A 90 -6.27 -0.79 3.60
CA LYS A 90 -7.47 0.04 3.73
C LYS A 90 -7.52 1.10 2.62
N PHE A 91 -6.38 1.70 2.29
CA PHE A 91 -6.26 2.69 1.21
C PHE A 91 -6.51 2.07 -0.16
N LEU A 92 -5.83 0.96 -0.51
CA LEU A 92 -6.05 0.26 -1.77
C LEU A 92 -7.48 -0.26 -1.90
N HIS A 93 -8.08 -0.71 -0.79
CA HIS A 93 -9.48 -1.13 -0.80
C HIS A 93 -10.40 0.03 -1.18
N ALA A 94 -10.23 1.20 -0.55
CA ALA A 94 -10.99 2.40 -0.91
C ALA A 94 -10.74 2.85 -2.36
N LEU A 95 -9.53 2.64 -2.89
CA LEU A 95 -9.28 2.87 -4.31
C LEU A 95 -10.00 1.84 -5.21
N SER A 96 -10.04 0.57 -4.83
CA SER A 96 -10.55 -0.50 -5.69
C SER A 96 -12.07 -0.49 -5.87
N GLN A 97 -12.81 0.15 -4.96
CA GLN A 97 -14.26 0.26 -5.08
C GLN A 97 -14.59 1.01 -6.38
N ALA A 98 -15.36 0.35 -7.26
CA ALA A 98 -15.82 0.80 -8.60
C ALA A 98 -14.97 0.47 -9.85
N ARG A 99 -13.98 -0.45 -9.81
CA ARG A 99 -13.21 -0.83 -11.03
C ARG A 99 -12.97 -2.33 -11.21
N THR A 100 -12.77 -2.76 -12.47
CA THR A 100 -12.00 -3.96 -12.80
C THR A 100 -10.57 -3.74 -12.32
N THR A 101 -10.25 -4.37 -11.20
CA THR A 101 -8.96 -4.27 -10.54
C THR A 101 -7.90 -4.90 -11.44
N TYR A 102 -6.71 -4.29 -11.55
CA TYR A 102 -5.48 -4.87 -12.13
C TYR A 102 -5.13 -4.59 -13.61
N ASP A 103 -5.81 -3.68 -14.32
CA ASP A 103 -5.33 -3.22 -15.64
C ASP A 103 -4.29 -2.09 -15.55
N PHE A 104 -3.80 -1.61 -16.70
CA PHE A 104 -2.81 -0.53 -16.74
C PHE A 104 -3.37 0.81 -16.22
N ASP A 105 -4.65 1.09 -16.50
CA ASP A 105 -5.30 2.31 -16.00
C ASP A 105 -5.44 2.27 -14.47
N TRP A 106 -5.63 1.09 -13.87
CA TRP A 106 -5.54 0.89 -12.42
C TRP A 106 -4.14 1.19 -11.88
N VAL A 107 -3.08 0.73 -12.56
CA VAL A 107 -1.69 1.04 -12.18
C VAL A 107 -1.44 2.55 -12.22
N LEU A 108 -1.82 3.23 -13.30
CA LEU A 108 -1.68 4.68 -13.43
C LEU A 108 -2.46 5.45 -12.36
N SER A 109 -3.76 5.15 -12.20
CA SER A 109 -4.60 5.79 -11.19
C SER A 109 -4.05 5.57 -9.78
N THR A 110 -3.53 4.37 -9.48
CA THR A 110 -2.99 4.06 -8.15
C THR A 110 -1.64 4.75 -7.90
N LEU A 111 -0.76 4.87 -8.91
CA LEU A 111 0.48 5.66 -8.82
C LEU A 111 0.15 7.12 -8.48
N VAL A 112 -0.76 7.74 -9.24
CA VAL A 112 -1.15 9.14 -9.03
C VAL A 112 -1.80 9.33 -7.66
N ALA A 113 -2.82 8.52 -7.33
CA ALA A 113 -3.53 8.60 -6.05
C ALA A 113 -2.59 8.43 -4.85
N THR A 114 -1.63 7.50 -4.93
CA THR A 114 -0.65 7.25 -3.86
C THR A 114 0.24 8.46 -3.62
N ASN A 115 0.72 9.12 -4.69
CA ASN A 115 1.61 10.27 -4.56
C ASN A 115 0.86 11.55 -4.16
N LEU A 116 -0.38 11.75 -4.62
CA LEU A 116 -1.24 12.84 -4.11
C LEU A 116 -1.57 12.68 -2.63
N ARG A 117 -1.79 11.44 -2.17
CA ARG A 117 -1.95 11.12 -0.75
C ARG A 117 -0.65 11.36 0.03
N ASN A 118 0.52 11.04 -0.54
CA ASN A 118 1.82 11.30 0.08
C ASN A 118 2.02 12.79 0.38
N GLN A 119 1.60 13.68 -0.54
CA GLN A 119 1.65 15.13 -0.32
C GLN A 119 0.89 15.57 0.93
N GLN A 120 -0.23 14.91 1.23
CA GLN A 120 -1.06 15.20 2.40
C GLN A 120 -0.55 14.54 3.69
N LEU A 121 0.33 13.54 3.58
CA LEU A 121 0.84 12.74 4.70
C LEU A 121 2.37 12.76 4.75
N ARG A 122 2.94 13.96 4.61
CA ARG A 122 4.38 14.20 4.47
C ARG A 122 5.18 13.56 5.62
N ASP A 123 4.77 13.77 6.87
CA ASP A 123 5.50 13.26 8.04
C ASP A 123 5.44 11.73 8.13
N TYR A 124 4.30 11.14 7.77
CA TYR A 124 4.16 9.69 7.72
C TYR A 124 5.06 9.10 6.64
N LEU A 125 5.10 9.69 5.44
CA LEU A 125 5.99 9.25 4.38
C LEU A 125 7.47 9.40 4.78
N SER A 126 7.84 10.50 5.43
CA SER A 126 9.18 10.73 5.97
C SER A 126 9.63 9.62 6.93
N ALA A 127 8.73 9.21 7.84
CA ALA A 127 8.99 8.07 8.72
C ALA A 127 9.20 6.76 7.94
N LEU A 128 8.38 6.46 6.94
CA LEU A 128 8.53 5.25 6.11
C LEU A 128 9.85 5.25 5.31
N ILE A 129 10.24 6.39 4.76
CA ILE A 129 11.47 6.53 3.96
C ILE A 129 12.70 6.39 4.84
N SER A 130 12.70 7.02 6.01
CA SER A 130 13.77 6.87 7.02
C SER A 130 13.96 5.40 7.41
N MET A 131 12.85 4.66 7.60
CA MET A 131 12.90 3.22 7.84
C MET A 131 13.42 2.41 6.65
N TYR A 132 13.05 2.79 5.43
CA TYR A 132 13.45 2.07 4.22
C TYR A 132 14.96 2.16 3.98
N PHE A 133 15.53 3.36 4.12
CA PHE A 133 16.95 3.63 3.91
C PHE A 133 17.81 3.41 5.15
N SER A 134 17.22 3.13 6.31
CA SER A 134 17.97 2.75 7.50
C SER A 134 18.77 1.46 7.26
N VAL A 135 20.08 1.55 7.50
CA VAL A 135 21.04 0.44 7.37
C VAL A 135 20.73 -0.68 8.36
N THR A 136 20.18 -0.33 9.52
CA THR A 136 19.85 -1.26 10.60
C THR A 136 18.41 -1.79 10.54
N ALA A 137 17.61 -1.35 9.58
CA ALA A 137 16.22 -1.77 9.49
C ALA A 137 16.08 -3.29 9.28
N ASP A 138 15.06 -3.85 9.94
CA ASP A 138 14.72 -5.26 9.80
C ASP A 138 14.27 -5.58 8.36
N GLN A 139 14.62 -6.78 7.88
CA GLN A 139 14.33 -7.19 6.51
C GLN A 139 12.82 -7.33 6.24
N THR A 140 12.03 -7.76 7.23
CA THR A 140 10.58 -7.91 7.08
C THR A 140 9.88 -6.56 6.92
N ILE A 141 10.38 -5.53 7.62
CA ILE A 141 9.94 -4.14 7.43
C ILE A 141 10.23 -3.69 6.01
N ARG A 142 11.47 -3.87 5.52
CA ARG A 142 11.82 -3.48 4.14
C ARG A 142 10.97 -4.18 3.08
N ILE A 143 10.64 -5.45 3.29
CA ILE A 143 9.74 -6.20 2.40
C ILE A 143 8.33 -5.58 2.39
N GLU A 144 7.77 -5.27 3.56
CA GLU A 144 6.44 -4.65 3.64
C GLU A 144 6.42 -3.24 3.04
N LEU A 145 7.47 -2.44 3.26
CA LEU A 145 7.58 -1.11 2.65
C LEU A 145 7.62 -1.19 1.12
N ARG A 146 8.39 -2.13 0.53
CA ARG A 146 8.38 -2.35 -0.93
C ARG A 146 7.02 -2.77 -1.45
N ARG A 147 6.34 -3.67 -0.72
CA ARG A 147 4.97 -4.09 -1.04
C ARG A 147 4.01 -2.89 -1.01
N ALA A 148 4.10 -2.04 0.01
CA ALA A 148 3.27 -0.85 0.12
C ALA A 148 3.57 0.19 -0.98
N ALA A 149 4.82 0.31 -1.42
CA ALA A 149 5.18 1.26 -2.47
C ALA A 149 4.77 0.81 -3.88
N ALA A 150 4.91 -0.48 -4.21
CA ALA A 150 4.81 -0.95 -5.60
C ALA A 150 4.03 -2.28 -5.79
N GLY A 151 3.56 -2.91 -4.71
CA GLY A 151 2.93 -4.24 -4.77
C GLY A 151 1.66 -4.30 -5.62
N PHE A 152 0.94 -3.17 -5.74
CA PHE A 152 -0.27 -3.08 -6.58
C PHE A 152 0.00 -3.26 -8.09
N ILE A 153 1.26 -3.15 -8.53
CA ILE A 153 1.68 -3.33 -9.93
C ILE A 153 1.78 -4.83 -10.29
N GLY A 154 2.01 -5.70 -9.30
CA GLY A 154 2.23 -7.13 -9.49
C GLY A 154 1.12 -7.82 -10.30
N PRO A 155 -0.16 -7.69 -9.91
CA PRO A 155 -1.26 -8.31 -10.66
C PRO A 155 -1.34 -7.89 -12.12
N TRP A 156 -1.01 -6.63 -12.43
CA TRP A 156 -0.94 -6.18 -13.83
C TRP A 156 0.24 -6.81 -14.58
N LEU A 157 1.41 -6.93 -13.95
CA LEU A 157 2.57 -7.62 -14.54
C LEU A 157 2.30 -9.12 -14.78
N GLU A 158 1.54 -9.78 -13.90
CA GLU A 158 1.09 -11.16 -14.10
C GLU A 158 0.15 -11.28 -15.31
N LEU A 159 -0.76 -10.32 -15.50
CA LEU A 159 -1.62 -10.25 -16.69
C LEU A 159 -0.81 -10.00 -17.97
N VAL A 160 0.17 -9.10 -17.92
CA VAL A 160 1.11 -8.83 -19.04
C VAL A 160 1.91 -10.08 -19.37
N GLN A 161 2.37 -10.83 -18.37
CA GLN A 161 3.07 -12.11 -18.55
C GLN A 161 2.17 -13.16 -19.21
N ALA A 162 0.92 -13.31 -18.73
CA ALA A 162 -0.05 -14.25 -19.30
C ALA A 162 -0.36 -13.94 -20.77
N ARG A 163 -0.33 -12.64 -21.15
CA ARG A 163 -0.47 -12.17 -22.53
C ARG A 163 0.81 -12.25 -23.36
N ARG A 164 1.91 -12.79 -22.81
CA ARG A 164 3.22 -12.88 -23.45
C ARG A 164 3.79 -11.51 -23.87
N GLN A 165 3.46 -10.48 -23.08
CA GLN A 165 3.90 -9.11 -23.27
C GLN A 165 4.99 -8.71 -22.25
N LEU A 166 5.52 -9.66 -21.49
CA LEU A 166 6.69 -9.47 -20.64
C LEU A 166 7.94 -9.94 -21.38
N ARG A 167 9.04 -9.17 -21.31
CA ARG A 167 10.31 -9.57 -21.91
C ARG A 167 10.85 -10.85 -21.26
N ARG A 168 11.57 -11.64 -22.06
CA ARG A 168 12.15 -12.91 -21.60
C ARG A 168 13.14 -12.66 -20.47
N GLY A 169 13.01 -13.42 -19.38
CA GLY A 169 13.91 -13.33 -18.22
C GLY A 169 13.55 -12.25 -17.21
N THR A 170 12.44 -11.51 -17.40
CA THR A 170 11.96 -10.56 -16.39
C THR A 170 11.52 -11.28 -15.13
N ASP A 171 12.03 -10.81 -13.99
CA ASP A 171 11.64 -11.24 -12.63
C ASP A 171 10.70 -10.18 -12.04
N ILE A 172 9.40 -10.53 -11.92
CA ILE A 172 8.35 -9.61 -11.44
C ILE A 172 8.64 -9.13 -10.01
N THR A 173 9.06 -10.02 -9.11
CA THR A 173 9.33 -9.67 -7.71
C THR A 173 10.49 -8.69 -7.60
N ARG A 174 11.55 -8.92 -8.38
CA ARG A 174 12.69 -8.00 -8.47
C ARG A 174 12.29 -6.66 -9.10
N SER A 175 11.48 -6.68 -10.15
CA SER A 175 10.96 -5.46 -10.79
C SER A 175 10.15 -4.60 -9.83
N ILE A 176 9.24 -5.19 -9.04
CA ILE A 176 8.49 -4.47 -7.99
C ILE A 176 9.46 -3.85 -6.96
N SER A 177 10.53 -4.57 -6.59
CA SER A 177 11.53 -4.06 -5.65
C SER A 177 12.31 -2.86 -6.22
N HIS A 178 12.68 -2.88 -7.50
CA HIS A 178 13.34 -1.75 -8.15
C HIS A 178 12.39 -0.53 -8.25
N ILE A 179 11.14 -0.75 -8.63
CA ILE A 179 10.13 0.32 -8.73
C ILE A 179 9.88 0.96 -7.36
N ALA A 180 9.82 0.16 -6.28
CA ALA A 180 9.71 0.69 -4.92
C ALA A 180 10.93 1.56 -4.54
N SER A 181 12.16 1.11 -4.84
CA SER A 181 13.36 1.90 -4.59
C SER A 181 13.36 3.23 -5.36
N LEU A 182 12.98 3.21 -6.65
CA LEU A 182 12.87 4.42 -7.48
C LEU A 182 11.86 5.40 -6.90
N GLN A 183 10.68 4.92 -6.50
CA GLN A 183 9.67 5.77 -5.89
C GLN A 183 10.15 6.38 -4.58
N TYR A 184 10.81 5.61 -3.69
CA TYR A 184 11.31 6.17 -2.44
C TYR A 184 12.46 7.17 -2.63
N ALA A 185 13.30 6.99 -3.65
CA ALA A 185 14.32 7.99 -4.00
C ALA A 185 13.68 9.33 -4.44
N LEU A 186 12.70 9.29 -5.34
CA LEU A 186 12.00 10.50 -5.79
C LEU A 186 11.19 11.16 -4.66
N ASN A 187 10.56 10.36 -3.79
CA ASN A 187 9.89 10.92 -2.62
C ASN A 187 10.89 11.53 -1.63
N GLN A 188 12.13 11.02 -1.54
CA GLN A 188 13.19 11.64 -0.73
C GLN A 188 13.60 12.99 -1.31
N GLU A 189 13.83 13.09 -2.63
CA GLU A 189 14.12 14.36 -3.32
C GLU A 189 12.99 15.39 -3.12
N TRP A 190 11.73 14.95 -3.16
CA TRP A 190 10.57 15.79 -2.85
C TRP A 190 10.50 16.21 -1.36
N LEU A 191 10.86 15.32 -0.45
CA LEU A 191 10.90 15.64 0.99
C LEU A 191 12.01 16.64 1.32
N THR A 192 13.14 16.61 0.60
CA THR A 192 14.25 17.55 0.77
C THR A 192 14.07 18.86 0.01
N GLY A 193 13.02 18.97 -0.81
CA GLY A 193 12.67 20.17 -1.58
C GLY A 193 13.39 20.28 -2.94
N GLU A 194 14.04 19.22 -3.40
CA GLU A 194 14.64 19.13 -4.74
C GLU A 194 13.58 18.95 -5.84
N LEU A 195 12.41 18.41 -5.49
CA LEU A 195 11.23 18.34 -6.35
C LEU A 195 10.06 19.09 -5.72
N SER A 196 9.32 19.88 -6.53
CA SER A 196 8.09 20.54 -6.09
C SER A 196 6.89 19.59 -6.01
N ASP A 197 5.79 20.05 -5.38
CA ASP A 197 4.53 19.30 -5.33
C ASP A 197 3.95 19.08 -6.75
N GLU A 198 4.09 20.06 -7.64
CA GLU A 198 3.65 19.96 -9.03
C GLU A 198 4.47 18.97 -9.87
N GLU A 199 5.77 18.81 -9.55
CA GLU A 199 6.70 17.95 -10.27
C GLU A 199 6.67 16.49 -9.79
N LEU A 200 6.36 16.24 -8.51
CA LEU A 200 6.44 14.91 -7.91
C LEU A 200 5.69 13.84 -8.73
N VAL A 201 4.42 14.08 -9.06
CA VAL A 201 3.59 13.07 -9.74
C VAL A 201 4.07 12.82 -11.18
N PRO A 202 4.31 13.84 -12.03
CA PRO A 202 4.93 13.65 -13.34
C PRO A 202 6.27 12.90 -13.28
N CYS A 203 7.17 13.26 -12.36
CA CYS A 203 8.48 12.60 -12.23
C CYS A 203 8.35 11.13 -11.83
N VAL A 204 7.49 10.81 -10.86
CA VAL A 204 7.23 9.42 -10.46
C VAL A 204 6.63 8.61 -11.62
N LEU A 205 5.65 9.16 -12.34
CA LEU A 205 5.08 8.49 -13.50
C LEU A 205 6.16 8.24 -14.56
N GLN A 206 6.96 9.23 -14.91
CA GLN A 206 8.02 9.09 -15.89
C GLN A 206 9.03 8.00 -15.50
N ALA A 207 9.52 8.01 -14.26
CA ALA A 207 10.52 7.04 -13.80
C ALA A 207 9.97 5.61 -13.77
N VAL A 208 8.76 5.42 -13.22
CA VAL A 208 8.14 4.10 -13.14
C VAL A 208 7.78 3.57 -14.54
N LEU A 209 7.20 4.41 -15.39
CA LEU A 209 6.83 4.02 -16.75
C LEU A 209 8.05 3.73 -17.63
N THR A 210 9.15 4.47 -17.47
CA THR A 210 10.42 4.18 -18.16
C THR A 210 10.96 2.81 -17.73
N TYR A 211 10.93 2.50 -16.44
CA TYR A 211 11.31 1.17 -15.95
C TYR A 211 10.40 0.07 -16.54
N LEU A 212 9.08 0.30 -16.54
CA LEU A 212 8.11 -0.65 -17.07
C LEU A 212 8.28 -0.87 -18.58
N ALA A 213 8.49 0.18 -19.37
CA ALA A 213 8.78 0.10 -20.81
C ALA A 213 10.00 -0.81 -21.11
N GLY A 214 11.00 -0.78 -20.22
CA GLY A 214 12.18 -1.63 -20.31
C GLY A 214 11.92 -3.12 -20.12
N ILE A 215 10.81 -3.52 -19.47
CA ILE A 215 10.50 -4.93 -19.14
C ILE A 215 9.28 -5.50 -19.86
N VAL A 216 8.49 -4.67 -20.54
CA VAL A 216 7.32 -5.10 -21.34
C VAL A 216 7.56 -4.99 -22.84
N CYS A 217 6.64 -5.53 -23.64
CA CYS A 217 6.61 -5.47 -25.10
C CYS A 217 5.16 -5.53 -25.64
N GLY A 218 5.00 -5.30 -26.96
CA GLY A 218 3.69 -5.35 -27.63
C GLY A 218 2.72 -4.26 -27.13
N ALA A 219 1.43 -4.59 -27.07
CA ALA A 219 0.40 -3.61 -26.70
C ALA A 219 0.59 -2.98 -25.30
N ALA A 220 1.21 -3.70 -24.36
CA ALA A 220 1.55 -3.12 -23.06
C ALA A 220 2.60 -1.99 -23.18
N LEU A 221 3.59 -2.14 -24.06
CA LEU A 221 4.59 -1.11 -24.34
C LEU A 221 3.97 0.09 -25.05
N GLU A 222 3.14 -0.15 -26.08
CA GLU A 222 2.45 0.91 -26.83
C GLU A 222 1.64 1.83 -25.91
N ARG A 223 0.93 1.24 -24.93
CA ARG A 223 0.13 1.99 -23.97
C ARG A 223 0.99 2.76 -22.96
N ILE A 224 2.18 2.25 -22.60
CA ILE A 224 3.13 2.98 -21.76
C ILE A 224 3.74 4.15 -22.54
N ASP A 225 4.13 3.92 -23.79
CA ASP A 225 4.74 4.93 -24.67
C ASP A 225 3.76 6.09 -24.94
N GLU A 226 2.46 5.82 -25.07
CA GLU A 226 1.43 6.86 -25.17
C GLU A 226 1.49 7.84 -23.99
N ILE A 227 1.61 7.32 -22.76
CA ILE A 227 1.66 8.14 -21.54
C ILE A 227 3.02 8.82 -21.39
N LEU A 228 4.12 8.12 -21.68
CA LEU A 228 5.46 8.73 -21.65
C LEU A 228 5.59 9.88 -22.66
N ASN A 229 5.02 9.74 -23.86
CA ASN A 229 4.99 10.80 -24.87
C ASN A 229 4.14 11.99 -24.43
N ASP A 230 3.02 11.77 -23.73
CA ASP A 230 2.23 12.85 -23.14
C ASP A 230 3.02 13.59 -22.05
N ILE A 231 3.70 12.87 -21.15
CA ILE A 231 4.53 13.45 -20.07
C ILE A 231 5.66 14.30 -20.65
N ASN A 232 6.34 13.81 -21.69
CA ASN A 232 7.44 14.53 -22.35
C ASN A 232 6.98 15.63 -23.32
N GLY A 233 5.66 15.79 -23.50
CA GLY A 233 5.07 16.70 -24.47
C GLY A 233 3.99 17.60 -23.84
N PRO A 234 2.74 17.54 -24.30
CA PRO A 234 1.70 18.50 -23.90
C PRO A 234 1.15 18.28 -22.48
N MET A 235 1.40 17.12 -21.85
CA MET A 235 0.89 16.71 -20.54
C MET A 235 -0.65 16.77 -20.41
N THR A 236 -1.39 16.58 -21.50
CA THR A 236 -2.85 16.73 -21.49
C THR A 236 -3.52 15.56 -20.76
N LEU A 237 -3.12 14.33 -21.08
CA LEU A 237 -3.65 13.12 -20.44
C LEU A 237 -3.23 13.06 -18.96
N THR A 238 -1.96 13.38 -18.69
CA THR A 238 -1.36 13.36 -17.37
C THR A 238 -2.02 14.37 -16.44
N LYS A 239 -2.19 15.63 -16.87
CA LYS A 239 -2.88 16.65 -16.06
C LYS A 239 -4.35 16.29 -15.81
N ALA A 240 -5.05 15.74 -16.80
CA ALA A 240 -6.43 15.28 -16.62
C ALA A 240 -6.53 14.13 -15.60
N LEU A 241 -5.58 13.19 -15.63
CA LEU A 241 -5.47 12.10 -14.67
C LEU A 241 -5.22 12.65 -13.25
N ILE A 242 -4.24 13.54 -13.08
CA ILE A 242 -3.92 14.17 -11.79
C ILE A 242 -5.14 14.90 -11.22
N ALA A 243 -5.81 15.72 -12.02
CA ALA A 243 -7.00 16.45 -11.57
C ALA A 243 -8.13 15.51 -11.13
N ARG A 244 -8.40 14.46 -11.90
CA ARG A 244 -9.44 13.46 -11.57
C ARG A 244 -9.12 12.70 -10.28
N GLU A 245 -7.89 12.21 -10.13
CA GLU A 245 -7.50 11.49 -8.92
C GLU A 245 -7.40 12.43 -7.71
N GLY A 246 -7.06 13.72 -7.90
CA GLY A 246 -7.08 14.74 -6.85
C GLY A 246 -8.49 14.95 -6.26
N GLN A 247 -9.49 15.14 -7.11
CA GLN A 247 -10.91 15.24 -6.67
C GLN A 247 -11.34 13.99 -5.89
N ARG A 248 -10.94 12.82 -6.40
CA ARG A 248 -11.25 11.54 -5.75
C ARG A 248 -10.51 11.37 -4.43
N MET A 249 -9.26 11.83 -4.30
CA MET A 249 -8.50 11.73 -3.06
C MET A 249 -9.12 12.60 -1.99
N ASN A 250 -9.57 13.81 -2.34
CA ASN A 250 -10.31 14.67 -1.42
C ASN A 250 -11.57 13.95 -0.92
N ALA A 251 -12.38 13.37 -1.82
CA ALA A 251 -13.57 12.63 -1.41
C ALA A 251 -13.27 11.40 -0.52
N ILE A 252 -12.20 10.65 -0.81
CA ILE A 252 -11.78 9.49 -0.01
C ILE A 252 -11.28 9.95 1.36
N LEU A 253 -10.53 11.04 1.45
CA LEU A 253 -9.96 11.53 2.70
C LEU A 253 -11.03 12.20 3.58
N ASP A 254 -11.95 12.95 2.98
CA ASP A 254 -13.08 13.61 3.67
C ASP A 254 -14.11 12.59 4.17
N GLY A 255 -14.48 11.60 3.35
CA GLY A 255 -15.58 10.66 3.66
C GLY A 255 -15.20 9.51 4.59
N SER A 256 -13.91 9.26 4.82
CA SER A 256 -13.45 8.06 5.55
C SER A 256 -12.99 8.31 6.98
N GLY A 257 -13.12 9.55 7.48
CA GLY A 257 -12.91 9.94 8.87
C GLY A 257 -11.56 9.49 9.43
N ASN A 258 -10.56 10.39 9.43
CA ASN A 258 -9.21 10.23 10.00
C ASN A 258 -8.66 8.79 9.88
N TRP A 259 -7.83 8.53 8.87
CA TRP A 259 -7.12 7.25 8.66
C TRP A 259 -6.16 6.83 9.79
N GLY A 260 -6.26 7.48 10.94
CA GLY A 260 -5.46 7.22 12.12
C GLY A 260 -4.05 7.73 11.95
N ILE A 261 -3.89 8.82 11.19
CA ILE A 261 -2.62 9.51 10.94
C ILE A 261 -2.72 10.98 11.35
N ALA A 262 -3.91 11.60 11.34
CA ALA A 262 -4.09 12.94 11.90
C ALA A 262 -4.24 12.91 13.44
N PRO A 263 -3.75 13.94 14.16
CA PRO A 263 -4.12 14.16 15.56
C PRO A 263 -5.65 14.17 15.66
N GLN A 264 -6.21 13.61 16.73
CA GLN A 264 -7.59 13.99 17.06
C GLN A 264 -7.45 15.38 17.67
N GLU A 265 -8.17 16.37 17.14
CA GLU A 265 -8.38 17.62 17.85
C GLU A 265 -8.84 17.23 19.26
N THR A 266 -8.04 17.60 20.25
CA THR A 266 -8.42 17.52 21.65
C THR A 266 -9.47 18.60 21.88
N ASP A 267 -10.72 18.19 22.07
CA ASP A 267 -11.74 19.01 22.73
C ASP A 267 -11.29 19.40 24.15
#